data_AF-A0A5C4U5T6-F1
#
_entry.id   AF-A0A5C4U5T6-F1
#
_cell.length_a   1.000
_cell.length_b   1.000
_cell.length_c   1.000
_cell.angle_alpha   90.00
_cell.angle_beta   90.00
_cell.angle_gamma   90.00
#
_symmetry.space_group_name_H-M   'P 1'
#
loop_
_entity.id
_entity.type
_entity.pdbx_description
1 polymer ?
#
loop_
_entity_poly.entity_id
_entity_poly.type
_entity_poly.pdbx_seq_one_letter_code
_entity_poly.pdbx_strand_id
1 'polypeptide(L)'
;MKIDLSSLDGASRELAKLELRASKELQNAQRATISRAYSPASGFDQMGHIHGQSLNTAPGSAESVMRSLAAELGTYSKNLNATSAAVASHDDTHAHVLDRVDTGSAAGTSSSHNLGDREASGTHGMYTEPIVTVPAASILQFKNSLVSGRITQAVESLPVWASIQQTTRHIGSELEQLSQSIASANSGAAADAMSQRLSTTTNRANTISGHAQHFHERLTSLDSTRSDFHQLAVRVYNQILALEATGPEGKAAAEVLERMFLGYAATATQASLTGLLPGVPNLTHPETANPGVDLEAKMSGVDSTGSLYSAKGITAPQGLVDQVLNYHHANPGALDGFNAATREFGKH
;
A
#
# COMPACT_ATOMS: atom_id res chain seq x y z
N MET A 1 28.86 -27.68 -21.77
CA MET A 1 27.68 -26.80 -21.90
C MET A 1 26.58 -27.63 -22.51
N LYS A 2 25.43 -27.75 -21.85
CA LYS A 2 24.24 -28.41 -22.39
C LYS A 2 23.16 -27.35 -22.53
N ILE A 3 22.57 -27.21 -23.71
CA ILE A 3 21.45 -26.29 -23.95
C ILE A 3 20.32 -27.09 -24.60
N ASP A 4 19.12 -26.97 -24.05
CA ASP A 4 17.88 -27.51 -24.60
C ASP A 4 17.05 -26.36 -25.15
N LEU A 5 17.03 -26.23 -26.49
CA LEU A 5 16.32 -25.18 -27.21
C LEU A 5 14.81 -25.18 -26.89
N SER A 6 14.21 -26.36 -26.72
CA SER A 6 12.78 -26.46 -26.42
C SER A 6 12.44 -25.94 -25.03
N SER A 7 13.36 -26.14 -24.07
CA SER A 7 13.27 -25.58 -22.71
C SER A 7 13.39 -24.05 -22.72
N LEU A 8 14.34 -23.48 -23.48
CA LEU A 8 14.52 -22.03 -23.59
C LEU A 8 13.34 -21.34 -24.28
N ASP A 9 12.83 -21.91 -25.37
CA ASP A 9 11.64 -21.41 -26.07
C ASP A 9 10.38 -21.49 -25.20
N GLY A 10 10.24 -22.58 -24.43
CA GLY A 10 9.17 -22.75 -23.45
C GLY A 10 9.21 -21.65 -22.38
N ALA A 11 10.36 -21.47 -21.74
CA ALA A 11 10.56 -20.44 -20.72
C ALA A 11 10.33 -19.02 -21.27
N SER A 12 10.76 -18.75 -22.49
CA SER A 12 10.52 -17.47 -23.16
C SER A 12 9.03 -17.16 -23.33
N ARG A 13 8.23 -18.14 -23.76
CA ARG A 13 6.78 -18.00 -23.93
C ARG A 13 6.08 -17.76 -22.58
N GLU A 14 6.49 -18.46 -21.52
CA GLU A 14 5.91 -18.23 -20.19
C GLU A 14 6.26 -16.84 -19.66
N LEU A 15 7.50 -16.37 -19.81
CA LEU A 15 7.89 -15.00 -19.42
C LEU A 15 7.06 -13.94 -20.15
N ALA A 16 6.77 -14.12 -21.45
CA ALA A 16 5.90 -13.22 -22.19
C ALA A 16 4.45 -13.20 -21.63
N LYS A 17 3.92 -14.34 -21.18
CA LYS A 17 2.62 -14.38 -20.50
C LYS A 17 2.66 -13.65 -19.16
N LEU A 18 3.75 -13.78 -18.40
CA LEU A 18 3.92 -13.07 -17.12
C LEU A 18 4.04 -11.55 -17.33
N GLU A 19 4.75 -11.10 -18.37
CA GLU A 19 4.82 -9.70 -18.80
C GLU A 19 3.41 -9.14 -19.06
N LEU A 20 2.57 -9.87 -19.81
CA LEU A 20 1.20 -9.45 -20.10
C LEU A 20 0.35 -9.32 -18.82
N ARG A 21 0.52 -10.24 -17.87
CA ARG A 21 -0.15 -10.16 -16.56
C ARG A 21 0.29 -8.94 -15.76
N ALA A 22 1.60 -8.70 -15.66
CA ALA A 22 2.13 -7.51 -14.99
C ALA A 22 1.65 -6.21 -15.66
N SER A 23 1.58 -6.19 -17.00
CA SER A 23 1.07 -5.06 -17.79
C SER A 23 -0.41 -4.80 -17.58
N LYS A 24 -1.22 -5.84 -17.33
CA LYS A 24 -2.63 -5.69 -16.97
C LYS A 24 -2.79 -5.02 -15.60
N GLU A 25 -2.01 -5.44 -14.61
CA GLU A 25 -2.06 -4.82 -13.28
C GLU A 25 -1.53 -3.39 -13.27
N LEU A 26 -0.53 -3.10 -14.10
CA LEU A 26 -0.12 -1.72 -14.39
C LEU A 26 -1.32 -0.86 -14.83
N GLN A 27 -2.14 -1.34 -15.76
CA GLN A 27 -3.34 -0.61 -16.22
C GLN A 27 -4.41 -0.49 -15.13
N ASN A 28 -4.56 -1.50 -14.27
CA ASN A 28 -5.48 -1.43 -13.12
C ASN A 28 -5.01 -0.35 -12.12
N ALA A 29 -3.72 -0.32 -11.80
CA ALA A 29 -3.13 0.69 -10.92
C ALA A 29 -3.34 2.12 -11.47
N GLN A 30 -3.10 2.32 -12.77
CA GLN A 30 -3.34 3.60 -13.47
C GLN A 30 -4.78 4.09 -13.36
N ARG A 31 -5.75 3.18 -13.31
CA ARG A 31 -7.18 3.50 -13.23
C ARG A 31 -7.70 3.63 -11.81
N ALA A 32 -6.92 3.22 -10.80
CA ALA A 32 -7.32 3.32 -9.42
C ALA A 32 -7.44 4.79 -9.02
N THR A 33 -8.60 5.20 -8.50
CA THR A 33 -8.83 6.60 -8.14
C THR A 33 -9.07 6.73 -6.64
N ILE A 34 -8.04 7.13 -5.91
CA ILE A 34 -8.16 7.67 -4.55
C ILE A 34 -7.29 8.92 -4.42
N SER A 35 -7.79 9.92 -3.70
CA SER A 35 -7.18 11.25 -3.66
C SER A 35 -7.64 12.01 -2.42
N ARG A 36 -7.25 13.29 -2.30
CA ARG A 36 -7.80 14.22 -1.30
C ARG A 36 -9.32 14.33 -1.31
N ALA A 37 -9.96 14.01 -2.45
CA ALA A 37 -11.40 14.01 -2.56
C ALA A 37 -12.09 12.86 -1.79
N TYR A 38 -11.34 11.90 -1.24
CA TYR A 38 -11.87 10.76 -0.49
C TYR A 38 -12.77 11.22 0.67
N SER A 39 -12.29 12.13 1.50
CA SER A 39 -13.05 12.73 2.60
C SER A 39 -12.45 14.10 2.94
N PRO A 40 -13.24 15.18 2.98
CA PRO A 40 -12.78 16.50 3.42
C PRO A 40 -12.58 16.61 4.95
N ALA A 41 -12.84 15.56 5.73
CA ALA A 41 -12.52 15.55 7.15
C ALA A 41 -10.99 15.63 7.35
N SER A 42 -10.53 16.56 8.18
CA SER A 42 -9.10 16.81 8.42
C SER A 42 -8.35 15.51 8.72
N GLY A 43 -7.27 15.27 7.98
CA GLY A 43 -6.45 14.05 8.10
C GLY A 43 -6.81 12.99 7.06
N PHE A 44 -8.10 12.80 6.78
CA PHE A 44 -8.55 11.76 5.84
C PHE A 44 -8.29 12.14 4.39
N ASP A 45 -8.27 13.43 4.06
CA ASP A 45 -7.89 13.91 2.73
C ASP A 45 -6.42 13.61 2.43
N GLN A 46 -5.52 13.85 3.39
CA GLN A 46 -4.10 13.51 3.26
C GLN A 46 -3.94 11.99 3.12
N MET A 47 -4.63 11.18 3.94
CA MET A 47 -4.58 9.73 3.79
C MET A 47 -5.06 9.25 2.41
N GLY A 48 -6.15 9.82 1.90
CA GLY A 48 -6.60 9.55 0.54
C GLY A 48 -5.56 9.92 -0.52
N HIS A 49 -4.83 11.03 -0.33
CA HIS A 49 -3.74 11.43 -1.19
C HIS A 49 -2.56 10.47 -1.15
N ILE A 50 -2.09 10.09 0.05
CA ILE A 50 -0.98 9.15 0.25
C ILE A 50 -1.28 7.84 -0.46
N HIS A 51 -2.45 7.23 -0.21
CA HIS A 51 -2.84 5.99 -0.88
C HIS A 51 -2.92 6.13 -2.41
N GLY A 52 -3.36 7.29 -2.92
CA GLY A 52 -3.43 7.56 -4.35
C GLY A 52 -2.05 7.68 -4.98
N GLN A 53 -1.16 8.44 -4.35
CA GLN A 53 0.23 8.59 -4.75
C GLN A 53 0.95 7.24 -4.73
N SER A 54 0.71 6.41 -3.72
CA SER A 54 1.24 5.04 -3.62
C SER A 54 0.72 4.11 -4.71
N LEU A 55 -0.46 4.36 -5.28
CA LEU A 55 -1.02 3.53 -6.35
C LEU A 55 -0.45 3.89 -7.73
N ASN A 56 -0.46 5.16 -8.14
CA ASN A 56 -0.20 5.49 -9.55
C ASN A 56 0.55 6.78 -9.88
N THR A 57 0.78 7.69 -8.93
CA THR A 57 1.34 9.00 -9.30
C THR A 57 2.82 9.16 -8.90
N ALA A 58 3.24 8.53 -7.81
CA ALA A 58 4.60 8.70 -7.30
C ALA A 58 5.62 7.78 -8.00
N PRO A 59 6.93 8.13 -8.01
CA PRO A 59 7.97 7.28 -8.59
C PRO A 59 8.08 5.87 -7.98
N GLY A 60 7.77 5.72 -6.69
CA GLY A 60 7.72 4.43 -5.99
C GLY A 60 6.35 3.73 -6.03
N SER A 61 5.38 4.27 -6.77
CA SER A 61 4.01 3.75 -6.81
C SER A 61 3.91 2.33 -7.37
N ALA A 62 2.79 1.67 -7.07
CA ALA A 62 2.46 0.37 -7.64
C ALA A 62 2.47 0.39 -9.19
N GLU A 63 1.96 1.44 -9.82
CA GLU A 63 2.07 1.64 -11.27
C GLU A 63 3.52 1.55 -11.74
N SER A 64 4.41 2.35 -11.14
CA SER A 64 5.83 2.40 -11.53
C SER A 64 6.51 1.04 -11.35
N VAL A 65 6.22 0.37 -10.24
CA VAL A 65 6.79 -0.94 -9.90
C VAL A 65 6.28 -2.04 -10.85
N MET A 66 4.98 -2.04 -11.17
CA MET A 66 4.42 -3.00 -12.12
C MET A 66 4.92 -2.77 -13.55
N ARG A 67 5.17 -1.51 -13.95
CA ARG A 67 5.83 -1.19 -15.21
C ARG A 67 7.24 -1.77 -15.27
N SER A 68 8.04 -1.56 -14.22
CA SER A 68 9.40 -2.10 -14.12
C SER A 68 9.40 -3.63 -14.18
N LEU A 69 8.50 -4.29 -13.44
CA LEU A 69 8.36 -5.73 -13.46
C LEU A 69 7.98 -6.26 -14.85
N ALA A 70 7.02 -5.63 -15.53
CA ALA A 70 6.64 -6.02 -16.89
C ALA A 70 7.81 -5.88 -17.87
N ALA A 71 8.52 -4.75 -17.85
CA ALA A 71 9.65 -4.49 -18.73
C ALA A 71 10.76 -5.54 -18.55
N GLU A 72 11.08 -5.89 -17.31
CA GLU A 72 12.11 -6.89 -17.02
C GLU A 72 11.73 -8.30 -17.50
N LEU A 73 10.48 -8.71 -17.30
CA LEU A 73 9.96 -9.99 -17.81
C LEU A 73 10.02 -10.06 -19.34
N GLY A 74 9.67 -8.96 -20.02
CA GLY A 74 9.78 -8.85 -21.47
C GLY A 74 11.23 -8.89 -21.96
N THR A 75 12.15 -8.24 -21.25
CA THR A 75 13.60 -8.32 -21.54
C THR A 75 14.12 -9.75 -21.37
N TYR A 76 13.70 -10.49 -20.35
CA TYR A 76 14.09 -11.88 -20.16
C TYR A 76 13.57 -12.78 -21.28
N SER A 77 12.30 -12.61 -21.69
CA SER A 77 11.72 -13.33 -22.82
C SER A 77 12.51 -13.07 -24.12
N LYS A 78 12.80 -11.81 -24.45
CA LYS A 78 13.59 -11.43 -25.63
C LYS A 78 14.99 -12.02 -25.61
N ASN A 79 15.66 -11.98 -24.46
CA ASN A 79 17.01 -12.51 -24.30
C ASN A 79 17.05 -14.04 -24.45
N LEU A 80 16.04 -14.75 -23.95
CA LEU A 80 15.92 -16.19 -24.17
C LEU A 80 15.70 -16.54 -25.64
N ASN A 81 14.82 -15.84 -26.34
CA ASN A 81 14.62 -16.04 -27.78
C ASN A 81 15.90 -15.79 -28.58
N ALA A 82 16.62 -14.72 -28.26
CA ALA A 82 17.90 -14.40 -28.91
C ALA A 82 18.95 -15.48 -28.64
N THR A 83 19.00 -16.00 -27.40
CA THR A 83 19.91 -17.09 -27.03
C THR A 83 19.56 -18.38 -27.76
N SER A 84 18.28 -18.74 -27.82
CA SER A 84 17.78 -19.91 -28.55
C SER A 84 18.13 -19.83 -30.03
N ALA A 85 17.87 -18.68 -30.68
CA ALA A 85 18.22 -18.45 -32.08
C ALA A 85 19.73 -18.52 -32.35
N ALA A 86 20.56 -17.98 -31.45
CA ALA A 86 22.01 -18.04 -31.58
C ALA A 86 22.56 -19.46 -31.44
N VAL A 87 22.02 -20.25 -30.50
CA VAL A 87 22.41 -21.66 -30.32
C VAL A 87 21.95 -22.49 -31.52
N ALA A 88 20.71 -22.30 -31.99
CA ALA A 88 20.22 -22.98 -33.20
C ALA A 88 21.08 -22.65 -34.43
N SER A 89 21.48 -21.40 -34.62
CA SER A 89 22.36 -21.00 -35.72
C SER A 89 23.78 -21.58 -35.58
N HIS A 90 24.29 -21.72 -34.36
CA HIS A 90 25.58 -22.36 -34.12
C HIS A 90 25.53 -23.86 -34.37
N ASP A 91 24.44 -24.53 -33.96
CA ASP A 91 24.22 -25.96 -34.23
C ASP A 91 24.02 -26.21 -35.72
N ASP A 92 23.31 -25.34 -36.43
CA ASP A 92 23.16 -25.38 -37.90
C ASP A 92 24.50 -25.13 -38.61
N THR A 93 25.28 -24.15 -38.14
CA THR A 93 26.63 -23.90 -38.66
C THR A 93 27.56 -25.08 -38.38
N HIS A 94 27.50 -25.70 -37.20
CA HIS A 94 28.28 -26.90 -36.87
C HIS A 94 27.80 -28.14 -37.64
N ALA A 95 26.50 -28.30 -37.86
CA ALA A 95 25.96 -29.37 -38.71
C ALA A 95 26.41 -29.18 -40.17
N HIS A 96 26.38 -27.94 -40.67
CA HIS A 96 26.91 -27.58 -41.99
C HIS A 96 28.43 -27.66 -42.08
N VAL A 97 29.17 -27.42 -41.00
CA VAL A 97 30.62 -27.63 -40.94
C VAL A 97 30.93 -29.12 -40.84
N LEU A 98 30.15 -29.94 -40.14
CA LEU A 98 30.32 -31.40 -40.14
C LEU A 98 29.96 -32.00 -41.51
N ASP A 99 28.96 -31.45 -42.21
CA ASP A 99 28.62 -31.76 -43.61
C ASP A 99 29.70 -31.24 -44.59
N ARG A 100 30.31 -30.08 -44.32
CA ARG A 100 31.43 -29.51 -45.11
C ARG A 100 32.82 -29.99 -44.70
N VAL A 101 33.00 -30.70 -43.58
CA VAL A 101 34.29 -31.29 -43.20
C VAL A 101 34.62 -32.50 -44.10
N ASP A 102 33.65 -32.98 -44.88
CA ASP A 102 33.88 -33.86 -46.04
C ASP A 102 34.35 -33.10 -47.30
N THR A 103 34.30 -31.76 -47.30
CA THR A 103 34.77 -30.87 -48.39
C THR A 103 35.37 -29.59 -47.81
N GLY A 104 36.58 -29.70 -47.24
CA GLY A 104 37.19 -28.73 -46.32
C GLY A 104 36.95 -27.23 -46.60
N SER A 105 36.36 -26.53 -45.62
CA SER A 105 36.50 -25.09 -45.41
C SER A 105 36.15 -24.69 -43.96
N ALA A 106 36.86 -23.71 -43.41
CA ALA A 106 36.93 -23.37 -41.98
C ALA A 106 35.73 -22.57 -41.42
N ALA A 107 35.46 -22.77 -40.12
CA ALA A 107 34.35 -22.21 -39.34
C ALA A 107 34.58 -20.77 -38.84
N GLY A 108 33.51 -19.97 -38.81
CA GLY A 108 33.46 -18.60 -38.30
C GLY A 108 33.02 -18.51 -36.82
N THR A 109 33.56 -17.54 -36.10
CA THR A 109 33.41 -17.30 -34.66
C THR A 109 32.09 -16.63 -34.28
N SER A 110 31.34 -17.22 -33.35
CA SER A 110 30.08 -16.67 -32.80
C SER A 110 30.33 -15.74 -31.61
N SER A 111 29.77 -14.52 -31.67
CA SER A 111 29.80 -13.52 -30.60
C SER A 111 28.76 -13.78 -29.52
N SER A 112 29.18 -13.95 -28.26
CA SER A 112 28.29 -13.97 -27.10
C SER A 112 27.64 -12.60 -26.92
N HIS A 113 26.33 -12.49 -27.12
CA HIS A 113 25.60 -11.28 -26.73
C HIS A 113 25.60 -11.21 -25.20
N ASN A 114 26.37 -10.27 -24.66
CA ASN A 114 26.36 -9.95 -23.24
C ASN A 114 24.92 -9.61 -22.84
N LEU A 115 24.42 -10.32 -21.83
CA LEU A 115 23.21 -9.95 -21.10
C LEU A 115 23.52 -8.68 -20.29
N GLY A 116 23.75 -7.57 -20.98
CA GLY A 116 24.25 -6.31 -20.44
C GLY A 116 23.23 -5.57 -19.59
N ASP A 117 23.78 -4.97 -18.54
CA ASP A 117 23.32 -3.94 -17.62
C ASP A 117 21.97 -4.04 -16.91
N ARG A 118 22.07 -3.82 -15.60
CA ARG A 118 21.02 -3.78 -14.60
C ARG A 118 20.11 -2.57 -14.87
N GLU A 119 19.03 -2.76 -15.63
CA GLU A 119 17.99 -1.73 -15.72
C GLU A 119 17.37 -1.49 -14.34
N ALA A 120 17.25 -0.21 -13.99
CA ALA A 120 17.03 0.29 -12.65
C ALA A 120 15.88 -0.41 -11.93
N SER A 121 16.25 -1.21 -10.92
CA SER A 121 15.36 -1.75 -9.89
C SER A 121 14.49 -0.62 -9.31
N GLY A 122 13.21 -0.90 -9.04
CA GLY A 122 12.23 0.00 -8.41
C GLY A 122 12.61 0.50 -7.01
N THR A 123 13.72 1.22 -6.88
CA THR A 123 14.32 1.72 -5.62
C THR A 123 13.72 3.02 -5.14
N HIS A 124 12.78 3.61 -5.87
CA HIS A 124 12.13 4.84 -5.45
C HIS A 124 11.29 4.62 -4.20
N GLY A 125 11.45 5.51 -3.22
CA GLY A 125 10.67 5.47 -1.99
C GLY A 125 9.18 5.71 -2.25
N MET A 126 8.35 5.19 -1.34
CA MET A 126 6.93 5.53 -1.31
C MET A 126 6.74 7.01 -1.03
N TYR A 127 5.67 7.57 -1.59
CA TYR A 127 5.26 8.92 -1.26
C TYR A 127 4.86 9.00 0.22
N THR A 128 5.32 10.05 0.88
CA THR A 128 4.95 10.37 2.27
C THR A 128 4.62 11.85 2.36
N GLU A 129 3.63 12.16 3.19
CA GLU A 129 3.38 13.52 3.67
C GLU A 129 2.92 13.46 5.13
N PRO A 130 3.13 14.54 5.91
CA PRO A 130 2.60 14.62 7.25
C PRO A 130 1.08 14.59 7.27
N ILE A 131 0.51 13.82 8.21
CA ILE A 131 -0.90 13.91 8.56
C ILE A 131 -1.05 14.99 9.63
N VAL A 132 -1.92 15.95 9.39
CA VAL A 132 -2.26 17.00 10.35
C VAL A 132 -3.77 17.07 10.50
N THR A 133 -4.25 16.88 11.72
CA THR A 133 -5.66 17.06 12.06
C THR A 133 -5.86 18.36 12.82
N VAL A 134 -6.97 19.04 12.49
CA VAL A 134 -7.45 20.19 13.25
C VAL A 134 -8.90 19.96 13.66
N PRO A 135 -9.34 20.51 14.81
CA PRO A 135 -10.75 20.48 15.18
C PRO A 135 -11.61 21.13 14.10
N ALA A 136 -12.75 20.51 13.78
CA ALA A 136 -13.75 21.15 12.92
C ALA A 136 -14.41 22.32 13.65
N ALA A 137 -15.06 23.23 12.91
CA ALA A 137 -15.74 24.38 13.51
C ALA A 137 -17.05 23.99 14.22
N SER A 138 -17.65 22.86 13.85
CA SER A 138 -18.82 22.28 14.54
C SER A 138 -18.86 20.77 14.37
N ILE A 139 -19.61 20.09 15.24
CA ILE A 139 -19.88 18.67 15.12
C ILE A 139 -20.70 18.36 13.87
N LEU A 140 -21.59 19.27 13.45
CA LEU A 140 -22.36 19.11 12.22
C LEU A 140 -21.43 19.11 11.01
N GLN A 141 -20.47 20.05 10.97
CA GLN A 141 -19.43 20.08 9.94
C GLN A 141 -18.58 18.79 9.98
N PHE A 142 -18.10 18.37 11.15
CA PHE A 142 -17.27 17.16 11.29
C PHE A 142 -18.01 15.90 10.82
N LYS A 143 -19.25 15.70 11.29
CA LYS A 143 -20.10 14.58 10.90
C LYS A 143 -20.29 14.51 9.39
N ASN A 144 -20.58 15.66 8.75
CA ASN A 144 -20.85 15.73 7.32
C ASN A 144 -19.57 15.61 6.49
N SER A 145 -18.43 16.14 6.98
CA SER A 145 -17.16 16.06 6.25
C SER A 145 -16.66 14.62 6.13
N LEU A 146 -16.96 13.75 7.10
CA LEU A 146 -16.60 12.33 7.05
C LEU A 146 -17.28 11.51 5.94
N VAL A 147 -18.35 12.03 5.32
CA VAL A 147 -19.15 11.29 4.31
C VAL A 147 -19.43 12.08 3.03
N SER A 148 -19.16 13.39 3.00
CA SER A 148 -19.43 14.24 1.83
C SER A 148 -18.40 14.14 0.71
N GLY A 149 -17.29 13.43 0.94
CA GLY A 149 -16.30 13.13 -0.08
C GLY A 149 -16.68 11.96 -0.98
N ARG A 150 -15.74 11.52 -1.81
CA ARG A 150 -15.85 10.33 -2.66
C ARG A 150 -15.43 9.09 -1.87
N ILE A 151 -16.21 8.74 -0.85
CA ILE A 151 -15.88 7.64 0.06
C ILE A 151 -15.75 6.28 -0.64
N THR A 152 -16.39 6.10 -1.80
CA THR A 152 -16.26 4.87 -2.60
C THR A 152 -14.85 4.67 -3.16
N GLN A 153 -14.02 5.72 -3.25
CA GLN A 153 -12.65 5.63 -3.77
C GLN A 153 -11.77 4.64 -3.01
N ALA A 154 -11.96 4.52 -1.69
CA ALA A 154 -11.25 3.50 -0.90
C ALA A 154 -11.70 2.10 -1.30
N VAL A 155 -13.02 1.86 -1.33
CA VAL A 155 -13.62 0.57 -1.70
C VAL A 155 -13.26 0.15 -3.13
N GLU A 156 -13.23 1.09 -4.07
CA GLU A 156 -12.86 0.86 -5.47
C GLU A 156 -11.37 0.55 -5.64
N SER A 157 -10.52 1.06 -4.74
CA SER A 157 -9.06 0.83 -4.78
C SER A 157 -8.63 -0.45 -4.06
N LEU A 158 -9.44 -1.01 -3.16
CA LEU A 158 -9.15 -2.26 -2.45
C LEU A 158 -8.92 -3.46 -3.39
N PRO A 159 -9.77 -3.71 -4.42
CA PRO A 159 -9.55 -4.79 -5.37
C PRO A 159 -8.25 -4.65 -6.16
N VAL A 160 -7.77 -3.42 -6.39
CA VAL A 160 -6.53 -3.18 -7.14
C VAL A 160 -5.33 -3.69 -6.35
N TRP A 161 -5.25 -3.36 -5.05
CA TRP A 161 -4.19 -3.89 -4.18
C TRP A 161 -4.24 -5.41 -4.04
N ALA A 162 -5.45 -5.98 -3.91
CA ALA A 162 -5.61 -7.44 -3.86
C ALA A 162 -5.18 -8.12 -5.16
N SER A 163 -5.50 -7.51 -6.31
CA SER A 163 -5.12 -8.02 -7.64
C SER A 163 -3.60 -7.96 -7.86
N ILE A 164 -2.94 -6.87 -7.43
CA ILE A 164 -1.48 -6.76 -7.43
C ILE A 164 -0.87 -7.86 -6.55
N GLN A 165 -1.34 -8.02 -5.31
CA GLN A 165 -0.87 -9.04 -4.38
C GLN A 165 -0.94 -10.45 -4.99
N GLN A 166 -2.09 -10.82 -5.55
CA GLN A 166 -2.31 -12.14 -6.15
C GLN A 166 -1.45 -12.33 -7.40
N THR A 167 -1.37 -11.32 -8.26
CA THR A 167 -0.64 -11.41 -9.53
C THR A 167 0.86 -11.53 -9.29
N THR A 168 1.44 -10.73 -8.38
CA THR A 168 2.89 -10.81 -8.10
C THR A 168 3.26 -12.08 -7.36
N ARG A 169 2.40 -12.62 -6.50
CA ARG A 169 2.58 -13.95 -5.91
C ARG A 169 2.61 -15.04 -6.98
N HIS A 170 1.68 -14.98 -7.94
CA HIS A 170 1.66 -15.93 -9.06
C HIS A 170 2.91 -15.80 -9.94
N ILE A 171 3.30 -14.58 -10.32
CA ILE A 171 4.55 -14.32 -11.04
C ILE A 171 5.74 -14.92 -10.29
N GLY A 172 5.87 -14.68 -8.98
CA GLY A 172 6.96 -15.21 -8.18
C GLY A 172 7.06 -16.74 -8.24
N SER A 173 5.92 -17.43 -8.13
CA SER A 173 5.86 -18.89 -8.20
C SER A 173 6.21 -19.44 -9.60
N GLU A 174 5.72 -18.81 -10.67
CA GLU A 174 6.03 -19.24 -12.04
C GLU A 174 7.50 -19.01 -12.39
N LEU A 175 8.09 -17.90 -11.94
CA LEU A 175 9.51 -17.61 -12.12
C LEU A 175 10.41 -18.61 -11.40
N GLU A 176 10.00 -19.06 -10.21
CA GLU A 176 10.73 -20.09 -9.45
C GLU A 176 10.70 -21.44 -10.20
N GLN A 177 9.53 -21.84 -10.71
CA GLN A 177 9.38 -23.05 -11.54
C GLN A 177 10.22 -22.96 -12.82
N LEU A 178 10.18 -21.82 -13.52
CA LEU A 178 11.01 -21.60 -14.71
C LEU A 178 12.50 -21.68 -14.39
N SER A 179 12.93 -21.09 -13.29
CA SER A 179 14.34 -21.16 -12.86
C SER A 179 14.80 -22.61 -12.65
N GLN A 180 13.97 -23.45 -12.00
CA GLN A 180 14.28 -24.86 -11.79
C GLN A 180 14.27 -25.66 -13.11
N SER A 181 13.33 -25.35 -14.01
CA SER A 181 13.26 -25.97 -15.33
C SER A 181 14.50 -25.65 -16.18
N ILE A 182 14.91 -24.37 -16.23
CA ILE A 182 16.11 -23.95 -16.97
C ILE A 182 17.35 -24.61 -16.39
N ALA A 183 17.54 -24.60 -15.07
CA ALA A 183 18.70 -25.19 -14.41
C ALA A 183 18.80 -26.72 -14.55
N SER A 184 17.67 -27.43 -14.67
CA SER A 184 17.68 -28.88 -14.86
C SER A 184 17.91 -29.31 -16.32
N ALA A 185 17.46 -28.50 -17.28
CA ALA A 185 17.60 -28.80 -18.71
C ALA A 185 18.91 -28.25 -19.32
N ASN A 186 19.45 -27.16 -18.76
CA ASN A 186 20.56 -26.39 -19.31
C ASN A 186 21.72 -26.25 -18.31
N SER A 187 22.96 -26.13 -18.80
CA SER A 187 24.15 -25.92 -17.98
C SER A 187 25.18 -25.01 -18.62
N GLY A 188 25.81 -24.16 -17.80
CA GLY A 188 26.81 -23.17 -18.20
C GLY A 188 26.44 -21.77 -17.72
N ALA A 189 27.41 -20.84 -17.82
CA ALA A 189 27.32 -19.51 -17.22
C ALA A 189 26.06 -18.71 -17.61
N ALA A 190 25.54 -18.87 -18.84
CA ALA A 190 24.32 -18.20 -19.29
C ALA A 190 23.06 -18.74 -18.59
N ALA A 191 22.96 -20.06 -18.39
CA ALA A 191 21.85 -20.70 -17.70
C ALA A 191 21.87 -20.38 -16.19
N ASP A 192 23.06 -20.32 -15.59
CA ASP A 192 23.26 -19.94 -14.19
C ASP A 192 22.87 -18.49 -13.95
N ALA A 193 23.35 -17.58 -14.82
CA ALA A 193 23.02 -16.15 -14.75
C ALA A 193 21.52 -15.90 -14.93
N MET A 194 20.86 -16.66 -15.81
CA MET A 194 19.41 -16.56 -15.97
C MET A 194 18.66 -17.06 -14.74
N SER A 195 19.02 -18.23 -14.21
CA SER A 195 18.43 -18.77 -12.99
C SER A 195 18.54 -17.78 -11.82
N GLN A 196 19.70 -17.14 -11.66
CA GLN A 196 19.92 -16.11 -10.64
C GLN A 196 19.00 -14.87 -10.85
N ARG A 197 18.80 -14.43 -12.08
CA ARG A 197 17.90 -13.31 -12.42
C ARG A 197 16.44 -13.62 -12.13
N LEU A 198 15.99 -14.82 -12.52
CA LEU A 198 14.64 -15.29 -12.22
C LEU A 198 14.41 -15.36 -10.71
N SER A 199 15.35 -15.93 -9.95
CA SER A 199 15.30 -15.98 -8.49
C SER A 199 15.26 -14.58 -7.83
N THR A 200 16.08 -13.64 -8.31
CA THR A 200 16.06 -12.25 -7.83
C THR A 200 14.70 -11.59 -8.09
N THR A 201 14.12 -11.84 -9.25
CA THR A 201 12.80 -11.31 -9.64
C THR A 201 11.67 -11.97 -8.85
N THR A 202 11.77 -13.27 -8.56
CA THR A 202 10.86 -13.99 -7.65
C THR A 202 10.83 -13.34 -6.28
N ASN A 203 11.99 -13.08 -5.69
CA ASN A 203 12.08 -12.43 -4.38
C ASN A 203 11.41 -11.05 -4.40
N ARG A 204 11.69 -10.27 -5.45
CA ARG A 204 11.05 -8.96 -5.62
C ARG A 204 9.53 -9.06 -5.78
N ALA A 205 9.04 -10.01 -6.57
CA ALA A 205 7.61 -10.23 -6.76
C ALA A 205 6.91 -10.61 -5.44
N ASN A 206 7.56 -11.44 -4.62
CA ASN A 206 7.09 -11.80 -3.29
C ASN A 206 7.07 -10.59 -2.34
N THR A 207 8.10 -9.74 -2.37
CA THR A 207 8.12 -8.48 -1.59
C THR A 207 6.98 -7.54 -2.01
N ILE A 208 6.76 -7.35 -3.31
CA ILE A 208 5.64 -6.55 -3.82
C ILE A 208 4.31 -7.13 -3.35
N SER A 209 4.15 -8.46 -3.37
CA SER A 209 2.94 -9.12 -2.88
C SER A 209 2.67 -8.81 -1.41
N GLY A 210 3.68 -8.98 -0.55
CA GLY A 210 3.54 -8.71 0.88
C GLY A 210 3.21 -7.24 1.18
N HIS A 211 3.84 -6.31 0.46
CA HIS A 211 3.54 -4.90 0.63
C HIS A 211 2.18 -4.49 0.09
N ALA A 212 1.74 -5.04 -1.05
CA ALA A 212 0.41 -4.80 -1.58
C ALA A 212 -0.69 -5.24 -0.61
N GLN A 213 -0.46 -6.36 0.10
CA GLN A 213 -1.34 -6.79 1.18
C GLN A 213 -1.39 -5.77 2.32
N HIS A 214 -0.24 -5.25 2.76
CA HIS A 214 -0.20 -4.23 3.81
C HIS A 214 -0.98 -2.97 3.40
N PHE A 215 -0.81 -2.48 2.17
CA PHE A 215 -1.59 -1.35 1.65
C PHE A 215 -3.10 -1.63 1.61
N HIS A 216 -3.50 -2.86 1.24
CA HIS A 216 -4.90 -3.28 1.27
C HIS A 216 -5.48 -3.25 2.69
N GLU A 217 -4.76 -3.79 3.67
CA GLU A 217 -5.16 -3.79 5.08
C GLU A 217 -5.28 -2.37 5.62
N ARG A 218 -4.28 -1.50 5.36
CA ARG A 218 -4.31 -0.10 5.81
C ARG A 218 -5.46 0.70 5.20
N LEU A 219 -5.74 0.49 3.91
CA LEU A 219 -6.87 1.13 3.25
C LEU A 219 -8.21 0.65 3.80
N THR A 220 -8.33 -0.64 4.14
CA THR A 220 -9.52 -1.20 4.80
C THR A 220 -9.72 -0.57 6.17
N SER A 221 -8.66 -0.49 6.98
CA SER A 221 -8.70 0.15 8.30
C SER A 221 -8.98 1.65 8.22
N LEU A 222 -8.52 2.34 7.16
CA LEU A 222 -8.81 3.76 6.93
C LEU A 222 -10.31 4.00 6.74
N ASP A 223 -10.98 3.19 5.90
CA ASP A 223 -12.42 3.32 5.68
C ASP A 223 -13.25 2.93 6.91
N SER A 224 -12.86 1.86 7.61
CA SER A 224 -13.47 1.50 8.91
C SER A 224 -13.34 2.63 9.92
N THR A 225 -12.14 3.19 10.09
CA THR A 225 -11.87 4.28 11.04
C THR A 225 -12.71 5.51 10.72
N ARG A 226 -12.82 5.88 9.43
CA ARG A 226 -13.68 6.99 8.98
C ARG A 226 -15.14 6.74 9.35
N SER A 227 -15.64 5.53 9.09
CA SER A 227 -17.01 5.12 9.41
C SER A 227 -17.27 5.18 10.92
N ASP A 228 -16.34 4.71 11.74
CA ASP A 228 -16.45 4.72 13.20
C ASP A 228 -16.54 6.15 13.76
N PHE A 229 -15.68 7.06 13.28
CA PHE A 229 -15.76 8.48 13.63
C PHE A 229 -17.08 9.11 13.18
N HIS A 230 -17.62 8.72 12.02
CA HIS A 230 -18.89 9.23 11.54
C HIS A 230 -20.04 8.80 12.45
N GLN A 231 -20.09 7.51 12.83
CA GLN A 231 -21.11 7.01 13.75
C GLN A 231 -21.00 7.65 15.14
N LEU A 232 -19.78 7.89 15.63
CA LEU A 232 -19.57 8.59 16.89
C LEU A 232 -20.06 10.04 16.82
N ALA A 233 -19.74 10.76 15.74
CA ALA A 233 -20.22 12.12 15.52
C ALA A 233 -21.74 12.21 15.41
N VAL A 234 -22.40 11.23 14.76
CA VAL A 234 -23.88 11.14 14.72
C VAL A 234 -24.47 11.02 16.12
N ARG A 235 -23.91 10.13 16.96
CA ARG A 235 -24.40 9.93 18.33
C ARG A 235 -24.27 11.20 19.17
N VAL A 236 -23.10 11.83 19.17
CA VAL A 236 -22.87 13.06 19.95
C VAL A 236 -23.70 14.23 19.41
N TYR A 237 -23.89 14.33 18.09
CA TYR A 237 -24.76 15.35 17.51
C TYR A 237 -26.21 15.22 17.99
N ASN A 238 -26.75 13.99 18.01
CA ASN A 238 -28.11 13.77 18.52
C ASN A 238 -28.22 14.08 20.02
N GLN A 239 -27.16 13.85 20.79
CA GLN A 239 -27.12 14.22 22.20
C GLN A 239 -27.08 15.74 22.40
N ILE A 240 -26.32 16.46 21.58
CA ILE A 240 -26.32 17.93 21.56
C ILE A 240 -27.72 18.46 21.28
N LEU A 241 -28.41 17.95 20.26
CA LEU A 241 -29.79 18.34 19.96
C LEU A 241 -30.76 18.05 21.14
N ALA A 242 -30.59 16.93 21.83
CA ALA A 242 -31.40 16.58 22.98
C ALA A 242 -31.15 17.53 24.17
N LEU A 243 -29.89 17.92 24.42
CA LEU A 243 -29.52 18.89 25.44
C LEU A 243 -30.06 20.29 25.12
N GLU A 244 -29.93 20.74 23.88
CA GLU A 244 -30.44 22.06 23.46
C GLU A 244 -31.96 22.19 23.66
N ALA A 245 -32.70 21.08 23.57
CA ALA A 245 -34.14 21.04 23.76
C ALA A 245 -34.58 21.23 25.23
N THR A 246 -33.69 21.14 26.22
CA THR A 246 -34.04 21.27 27.64
C THR A 246 -34.05 22.72 28.15
N GLY A 247 -33.61 23.68 27.34
CA GLY A 247 -33.65 25.11 27.67
C GLY A 247 -32.27 25.79 27.67
N PRO A 248 -32.15 27.00 28.24
CA PRO A 248 -30.91 27.79 28.20
C PRO A 248 -29.69 27.10 28.81
N GLU A 249 -29.86 26.42 29.95
CA GLU A 249 -28.79 25.66 30.60
C GLU A 249 -28.35 24.46 29.76
N GLY A 250 -29.31 23.79 29.11
CA GLY A 250 -29.05 22.70 28.17
C GLY A 250 -28.23 23.13 26.95
N LYS A 251 -28.49 24.32 26.41
CA LYS A 251 -27.67 24.92 25.34
C LYS A 251 -26.23 25.18 25.78
N ALA A 252 -26.03 25.74 26.97
CA ALA A 252 -24.69 25.95 27.51
C ALA A 252 -23.93 24.62 27.70
N ALA A 253 -24.61 23.58 28.20
CA ALA A 253 -24.04 22.24 28.32
C ALA A 253 -23.72 21.61 26.94
N ALA A 254 -24.57 21.82 25.94
CA ALA A 254 -24.36 21.35 24.58
C ALA A 254 -23.13 21.98 23.92
N GLU A 255 -22.91 23.29 24.09
CA GLU A 255 -21.72 23.98 23.59
C GLU A 255 -20.42 23.44 24.21
N VAL A 256 -20.43 23.16 25.52
CA VAL A 256 -19.28 22.57 26.22
C VAL A 256 -18.99 21.17 25.69
N LEU A 257 -20.03 20.34 25.56
CA LEU A 257 -19.92 18.99 25.02
C LEU A 257 -19.36 19.00 23.59
N GLU A 258 -19.86 19.90 22.74
CA GLU A 258 -19.38 20.04 21.35
C GLU A 258 -17.90 20.39 21.30
N ARG A 259 -17.45 21.42 22.04
CA ARG A 259 -16.04 21.84 22.05
C ARG A 259 -15.12 20.73 22.56
N MET A 260 -15.51 20.06 23.65
CA MET A 260 -14.75 18.93 24.19
C MET A 260 -14.65 17.78 23.20
N PHE A 261 -15.79 17.42 22.58
CA PHE A 261 -15.83 16.36 21.59
C PHE A 261 -14.95 16.68 20.38
N LEU A 262 -14.99 17.91 19.86
CA LEU A 262 -14.19 18.30 18.70
C LEU A 262 -12.67 18.29 18.99
N GLY A 263 -12.26 18.72 20.19
CA GLY A 263 -10.86 18.61 20.62
C GLY A 263 -10.40 17.16 20.78
N TYR A 264 -11.25 16.31 21.35
CA TYR A 264 -11.01 14.86 21.42
C TYR A 264 -10.92 14.24 20.02
N ALA A 265 -11.89 14.53 19.15
CA ALA A 265 -11.98 13.96 17.82
C ALA A 265 -10.75 14.31 16.97
N ALA A 266 -10.25 15.55 17.04
CA ALA A 266 -9.03 15.93 16.34
C ALA A 266 -7.82 15.11 16.82
N THR A 267 -7.64 14.99 18.13
CA THR A 267 -6.52 14.24 18.74
C THR A 267 -6.60 12.74 18.44
N ALA A 268 -7.78 12.15 18.59
CA ALA A 268 -8.02 10.75 18.30
C ALA A 268 -7.82 10.46 16.81
N THR A 269 -8.31 11.33 15.92
CA THR A 269 -8.10 11.20 14.48
C THR A 269 -6.61 11.26 14.15
N GLN A 270 -5.85 12.19 14.75
CA GLN A 270 -4.39 12.27 14.53
C GLN A 270 -3.70 10.94 14.87
N ALA A 271 -3.99 10.40 16.05
CA ALA A 271 -3.39 9.16 16.54
C ALA A 271 -3.76 7.97 15.64
N SER A 272 -5.04 7.82 15.32
CA SER A 272 -5.52 6.74 14.45
C SER A 272 -4.89 6.81 13.07
N LEU A 273 -4.91 7.96 12.40
CA LEU A 273 -4.38 8.09 11.03
C LEU A 273 -2.86 7.94 10.97
N THR A 274 -2.14 8.43 11.99
CA THR A 274 -0.69 8.22 12.09
C THR A 274 -0.36 6.72 12.19
N GLY A 275 -1.15 5.95 12.96
CA GLY A 275 -1.01 4.49 13.05
C GLY A 275 -1.44 3.74 11.79
N LEU A 276 -2.15 4.39 10.86
CA LEU A 276 -2.59 3.81 9.59
C LEU A 276 -1.70 4.18 8.40
N LEU A 277 -0.70 5.04 8.59
CA LEU A 277 0.28 5.31 7.54
C LEU A 277 0.91 4.00 7.06
N PRO A 278 1.00 3.78 5.74
CA PRO A 278 1.70 2.62 5.20
C PRO A 278 3.17 2.66 5.62
N GLY A 279 3.55 1.84 6.60
CA GLY A 279 4.93 1.65 7.06
C GLY A 279 5.84 0.93 6.05
N VAL A 280 5.58 1.09 4.75
CA VAL A 280 6.33 0.50 3.65
C VAL A 280 7.15 1.63 3.01
N PRO A 281 8.48 1.67 3.19
CA PRO A 281 9.33 2.69 2.59
C PRO A 281 9.50 2.47 1.07
N ASN A 282 9.39 1.23 0.59
CA ASN A 282 9.56 0.88 -0.82
C ASN A 282 8.86 -0.46 -1.13
N LEU A 283 8.10 -0.56 -2.24
CA LEU A 283 7.36 -1.78 -2.59
C LEU A 283 8.22 -2.98 -2.99
N THR A 284 9.47 -2.76 -3.39
CA THR A 284 10.39 -3.79 -3.90
C THR A 284 11.50 -4.17 -2.91
N HIS A 285 11.71 -3.39 -1.84
CA HIS A 285 12.79 -3.61 -0.89
C HIS A 285 12.32 -4.48 0.29
N PRO A 286 12.96 -5.62 0.58
CA PRO A 286 12.47 -6.58 1.58
C PRO A 286 12.50 -6.09 3.04
N GLU A 287 13.03 -4.89 3.31
CA GLU A 287 13.24 -4.33 4.66
C GLU A 287 11.96 -4.10 5.49
N THR A 288 10.77 -4.36 4.95
CA THR A 288 9.52 -4.33 5.72
C THR A 288 8.59 -5.51 5.46
N ALA A 289 9.11 -6.66 5.02
CA ALA A 289 8.27 -7.86 4.83
C ALA A 289 7.68 -8.43 6.14
N ASN A 290 8.03 -7.87 7.31
CA ASN A 290 7.54 -8.34 8.61
C ASN A 290 7.28 -7.21 9.65
N PRO A 291 6.32 -6.28 9.43
CA PRO A 291 5.88 -5.36 10.47
C PRO A 291 4.87 -6.01 11.42
N GLY A 292 4.33 -7.20 11.04
CA GLY A 292 3.30 -7.91 11.79
C GLY A 292 3.74 -8.32 13.19
N VAL A 293 5.00 -8.70 13.37
CA VAL A 293 5.51 -9.14 14.67
C VAL A 293 5.67 -7.98 15.65
N ASP A 294 6.01 -6.77 15.18
CA ASP A 294 6.25 -5.62 16.07
C ASP A 294 4.96 -4.86 16.40
N LEU A 295 3.94 -4.88 15.52
CA LEU A 295 2.63 -4.32 15.84
C LEU A 295 1.82 -5.26 16.72
N GLU A 296 1.88 -6.58 16.48
CA GLU A 296 1.20 -7.57 17.31
C GLU A 296 1.88 -7.70 18.68
N ALA A 297 3.20 -7.53 18.79
CA ALA A 297 3.90 -7.42 20.09
C ALA A 297 3.64 -6.07 20.81
N LYS A 298 3.42 -4.96 20.09
CA LYS A 298 2.99 -3.68 20.68
C LYS A 298 1.50 -3.63 21.02
N MET A 299 0.68 -4.48 20.39
CA MET A 299 -0.73 -4.69 20.72
C MET A 299 -0.94 -5.79 21.78
N SER A 300 -0.03 -6.78 21.88
CA SER A 300 -0.06 -7.86 22.87
C SER A 300 0.72 -7.54 24.14
N GLY A 301 1.61 -6.54 24.12
CA GLY A 301 2.36 -6.04 25.28
C GLY A 301 1.61 -5.00 26.11
N VAL A 302 0.43 -4.57 25.65
CA VAL A 302 -0.53 -3.84 26.49
C VAL A 302 -1.46 -4.87 27.12
N ASP A 303 -0.94 -5.60 28.10
CA ASP A 303 -1.77 -6.28 29.09
C ASP A 303 -2.55 -5.19 29.85
N SER A 304 -3.75 -4.96 29.34
CA SER A 304 -4.77 -4.09 29.88
C SER A 304 -5.14 -4.55 31.30
N THR A 305 -4.53 -3.88 32.28
CA THR A 305 -5.10 -3.73 33.63
C THR A 305 -5.92 -2.43 33.76
N GLY A 306 -6.48 -1.93 32.65
CA GLY A 306 -7.29 -0.72 32.63
C GLY A 306 -8.43 -0.81 31.62
N SER A 307 -9.65 -0.95 32.12
CA SER A 307 -10.94 -1.14 31.43
C SER A 307 -11.38 -0.03 30.43
N LEU A 308 -10.47 0.71 29.79
CA LEU A 308 -10.81 1.86 28.94
C LEU A 308 -10.39 1.74 27.47
N TYR A 309 -9.53 0.79 27.10
CA TYR A 309 -9.03 0.67 25.73
C TYR A 309 -8.86 -0.79 25.31
N SER A 310 -9.91 -1.39 24.78
CA SER A 310 -9.83 -2.65 24.04
C SER A 310 -10.38 -2.46 22.64
N ALA A 311 -9.79 -3.13 21.64
CA ALA A 311 -10.24 -3.16 20.24
C ALA A 311 -11.65 -3.75 20.04
N LYS A 312 -12.36 -4.10 21.12
CA LYS A 312 -13.82 -4.23 21.18
C LYS A 312 -14.38 -3.09 22.02
N GLY A 313 -14.99 -2.12 21.36
CA GLY A 313 -15.78 -1.07 22.00
C GLY A 313 -15.04 0.26 22.11
N ILE A 314 -15.18 1.09 21.08
CA ILE A 314 -15.03 2.55 21.22
C ILE A 314 -16.10 2.97 22.23
N THR A 315 -15.70 3.14 23.49
CA THR A 315 -16.61 3.57 24.56
C THR A 315 -16.31 5.01 24.93
N ALA A 316 -17.19 5.91 24.52
CA ALA A 316 -17.66 7.02 25.34
C ALA A 316 -18.95 7.57 24.69
N PRO A 317 -20.11 7.52 25.37
CA PRO A 317 -20.61 8.70 26.09
C PRO A 317 -21.60 8.37 27.25
N GLN A 318 -21.16 7.66 28.29
CA GLN A 318 -21.65 7.92 29.66
C GLN A 318 -20.53 8.56 30.47
N GLY A 319 -19.35 7.94 30.56
CA GLY A 319 -18.24 8.49 31.34
C GLY A 319 -17.77 9.91 30.98
N LEU A 320 -17.89 10.34 29.71
CA LEU A 320 -17.54 11.69 29.27
C LEU A 320 -18.67 12.70 29.59
N VAL A 321 -19.93 12.23 29.54
CA VAL A 321 -21.13 12.97 29.92
C VAL A 321 -21.18 13.14 31.44
N ASP A 322 -20.88 12.07 32.18
CA ASP A 322 -20.75 12.05 33.63
C ASP A 322 -19.59 12.92 34.07
N GLN A 323 -18.45 12.93 33.37
CA GLN A 323 -17.35 13.86 33.65
C GLN A 323 -17.76 15.32 33.42
N VAL A 324 -18.51 15.63 32.36
CA VAL A 324 -18.99 17.00 32.08
C VAL A 324 -20.06 17.42 33.10
N LEU A 325 -21.02 16.55 33.41
CA LEU A 325 -22.06 16.79 34.41
C LEU A 325 -21.46 16.90 35.82
N ASN A 326 -20.49 16.05 36.17
CA ASN A 326 -19.79 16.10 37.46
C ASN A 326 -18.89 17.33 37.55
N TYR A 327 -18.19 17.71 36.48
CA TYR A 327 -17.39 18.93 36.47
C TYR A 327 -18.26 20.19 36.59
N HIS A 328 -19.42 20.20 35.91
CA HIS A 328 -20.41 21.28 35.99
C HIS A 328 -21.05 21.36 37.39
N HIS A 329 -21.47 20.23 37.97
CA HIS A 329 -21.99 20.18 39.34
C HIS A 329 -20.94 20.55 40.39
N ALA A 330 -19.68 20.19 40.18
CA ALA A 330 -18.59 20.49 41.11
C ALA A 330 -18.07 21.94 40.99
N ASN A 331 -18.30 22.61 39.86
CA ASN A 331 -17.80 23.97 39.63
C ASN A 331 -18.87 24.87 39.00
N PRO A 332 -19.98 25.17 39.72
CA PRO A 332 -20.97 26.14 39.28
C PRO A 332 -20.32 27.53 39.24
N GLY A 333 -19.80 27.93 38.06
CA GLY A 333 -19.07 29.18 37.84
C GLY A 333 -17.75 29.04 37.08
N ALA A 334 -17.24 27.83 36.81
CA ALA A 334 -15.98 27.63 36.06
C ALA A 334 -16.03 28.15 34.60
N LEU A 335 -17.23 28.36 34.06
CA LEU A 335 -17.44 28.96 32.74
C LEU A 335 -16.93 30.40 32.65
N ASP A 336 -16.96 31.17 33.74
CA ASP A 336 -16.42 32.54 33.74
C ASP A 336 -14.88 32.56 33.69
N GLY A 337 -14.23 31.58 34.32
CA GLY A 337 -12.77 31.39 34.27
C GLY A 337 -12.27 30.88 32.92
N PHE A 338 -13.00 29.96 32.28
CA PHE A 338 -12.65 29.44 30.96
C PHE A 338 -12.88 30.48 29.85
N ASN A 339 -13.94 31.30 29.96
CA ASN A 339 -14.22 32.46 29.09
C ASN A 339 -13.24 33.64 29.32
N ALA A 340 -12.56 33.71 30.47
CA ALA A 340 -11.49 34.67 30.73
C ALA A 340 -10.16 34.21 30.10
N ALA A 341 -9.80 32.92 30.25
CA ALA A 341 -8.58 32.36 29.67
C ALA A 341 -8.61 32.38 28.12
N THR A 342 -9.75 32.04 27.51
CA THR A 342 -9.90 32.10 26.04
C THR A 342 -9.94 33.53 25.47
N ARG A 343 -10.33 34.54 26.25
CA ARG A 343 -10.23 35.96 25.84
C ARG A 343 -8.80 36.51 25.92
N GLU A 344 -7.92 35.92 26.73
CA GLU A 344 -6.50 36.27 26.78
C GLU A 344 -5.71 35.66 25.62
N PHE A 345 -6.02 34.42 25.21
CA PHE A 345 -5.38 33.78 24.06
C PHE A 345 -5.78 34.37 22.70
N GLY A 346 -6.84 35.18 22.62
CA GLY A 346 -7.23 35.91 21.41
C GLY A 346 -6.60 37.30 21.26
N LYS A 347 -5.69 37.70 22.17
CA LYS A 347 -5.03 39.03 22.17
C LYS A 347 -3.53 38.98 21.85
N HIS A 348 -2.99 37.81 21.49
CA HIS A 348 -1.62 37.60 21.01
C HIS A 348 -1.66 36.75 19.74
#